data_AF-A0A963RFE6-F1
#
_entry.id   AF-A0A963RFE6-F1
#
_cell.length_a   1.000
_cell.length_b   1.000
_cell.length_c   1.000
_cell.angle_alpha   90.00
_cell.angle_beta   90.00
_cell.angle_gamma   90.00
#
_symmetry.space_group_name_H-M   'P 1'
#
loop_
_entity.id
_entity.type
_entity.pdbx_description
1 polymer ?
#
loop_
_entity_poly.entity_id
_entity_poly.type
_entity_poly.pdbx_seq_one_letter_code
_entity_poly.pdbx_strand_id
1 'polypeptide(L)'
;MIIEHSTQPFAGQKPGTSGLRKKVRVFAQPNYAENFIQAVFDAAERPDSATLVIGGDGRYHNRTVIQQAIRMAAANGYARVLVGQGGILSTPAASNVIRKYGASGGLILSASHNPGGPDEDFGIKYNVANGGPAPEHVTEAIYQRTTTIDRWLAVDTPDIDLDTIGETVVGDMAVQVIDPVADYADLMEQLFHFARIRKAVDEGLTMAFDAMHAVTGPYAIEILENRLGFAKGTVRNGVPLEDFGHHHPDPNLVHARELYELMMGPDAPDFGAASDGDGDRNLIIGRGRYVTPSDSLALLAANAHFAPAYAGGITGIARSMPTSMAADRVAAELGIALFETPTGWKFFGNLL
;
A
#
# COMPACT_ATOMS: atom_id res chain seq x y z
N MET A 1 11.31 -29.89 4.54
CA MET A 1 12.74 -29.84 4.96
C MET A 1 13.25 -28.44 4.68
N ILE A 2 13.98 -27.82 5.60
CA ILE A 2 14.61 -26.52 5.37
C ILE A 2 15.84 -26.74 4.48
N ILE A 3 15.93 -26.00 3.39
CA ILE A 3 17.06 -25.99 2.46
C ILE A 3 17.80 -24.65 2.61
N GLU A 4 19.11 -24.74 2.73
CA GLU A 4 20.00 -23.60 2.64
C GLU A 4 20.56 -23.49 1.21
N HIS A 5 20.40 -22.31 0.62
CA HIS A 5 20.89 -22.00 -0.71
C HIS A 5 22.07 -21.05 -0.59
N SER A 6 23.24 -21.46 -1.08
CA SER A 6 24.39 -20.56 -1.19
C SER A 6 24.14 -19.50 -2.25
N THR A 7 24.55 -18.27 -1.96
CA THR A 7 24.37 -17.10 -2.84
C THR A 7 25.60 -16.19 -2.78
N GLN A 8 25.60 -15.15 -3.60
CA GLN A 8 26.58 -14.07 -3.57
C GLN A 8 25.87 -12.72 -3.44
N PRO A 9 26.49 -11.71 -2.80
CA PRO A 9 25.91 -10.38 -2.71
C PRO A 9 25.61 -9.74 -4.08
N PHE A 10 24.51 -8.99 -4.16
CA PHE A 10 24.21 -8.11 -5.29
C PHE A 10 24.46 -6.65 -4.90
N ALA A 11 25.19 -5.92 -5.74
CA ALA A 11 25.40 -4.49 -5.53
C ALA A 11 24.09 -3.71 -5.70
N GLY A 12 23.90 -2.68 -4.86
CA GLY A 12 22.82 -1.70 -5.05
C GLY A 12 21.43 -2.17 -4.63
N GLN A 13 21.30 -3.21 -3.81
CA GLN A 13 20.06 -3.58 -3.11
C GLN A 13 19.76 -2.65 -1.92
N LYS A 14 19.96 -1.35 -2.11
CA LYS A 14 19.68 -0.34 -1.08
C LYS A 14 18.20 0.04 -1.12
N PRO A 15 17.42 -0.17 -0.05
CA PRO A 15 16.06 0.35 0.03
C PRO A 15 16.07 1.88 -0.10
N GLY A 16 15.20 2.41 -0.97
CA GLY A 16 14.95 3.84 -1.04
C GLY A 16 14.06 4.32 0.11
N THR A 17 13.47 5.52 -0.04
CA THR A 17 12.48 6.05 0.92
C THR A 17 11.24 5.19 1.08
N SER A 18 10.96 4.31 0.12
CA SER A 18 9.74 3.50 0.04
C SER A 18 10.03 2.10 -0.51
N GLY A 19 11.08 1.44 0.01
CA GLY A 19 11.48 0.07 -0.36
C GLY A 19 12.51 -0.01 -1.50
N LEU A 20 12.88 -1.24 -1.86
CA LEU A 20 13.74 -1.53 -3.01
C LEU A 20 12.90 -1.55 -4.28
N ARG A 21 13.35 -0.85 -5.33
CA ARG A 21 12.67 -0.80 -6.64
C ARG A 21 13.69 -0.96 -7.76
N LYS A 22 13.40 -1.86 -8.70
CA LYS A 22 14.21 -2.15 -9.90
C LYS A 22 13.31 -2.70 -10.99
N LYS A 23 13.83 -2.76 -12.22
CA LYS A 23 13.16 -3.45 -13.32
C LYS A 23 12.93 -4.93 -12.98
N VAL A 24 11.80 -5.48 -13.41
CA VAL A 24 11.42 -6.89 -13.24
C VAL A 24 12.54 -7.83 -13.67
N ARG A 25 13.18 -7.58 -14.81
CA ARG A 25 14.34 -8.36 -15.30
C ARG A 25 15.50 -8.46 -14.31
N VAL A 26 15.62 -7.53 -13.36
CA VAL A 26 16.63 -7.57 -12.30
C VAL A 26 16.16 -8.49 -11.18
N PHE A 27 14.90 -8.35 -10.74
CA PHE A 27 14.31 -9.24 -9.73
C PHE A 27 14.19 -10.70 -10.19
N ALA A 28 13.98 -10.92 -11.49
CA ALA A 28 13.93 -12.25 -12.08
C ALA A 28 15.31 -12.94 -12.20
N GLN A 29 16.40 -12.25 -11.86
CA GLN A 29 17.71 -12.91 -11.76
C GLN A 29 17.70 -13.90 -10.59
N PRO A 30 18.30 -15.09 -10.75
CA PRO A 30 18.40 -16.06 -9.66
C PRO A 30 19.01 -15.43 -8.40
N ASN A 31 18.40 -15.69 -7.25
CA ASN A 31 18.79 -15.21 -5.93
C ASN A 31 18.62 -13.71 -5.67
N TYR A 32 18.14 -12.90 -6.62
CA TYR A 32 18.04 -11.45 -6.40
C TYR A 32 16.96 -11.12 -5.36
N ALA A 33 15.72 -11.56 -5.61
CA ALA A 33 14.61 -11.35 -4.69
C ALA A 33 14.86 -12.06 -3.35
N GLU A 34 15.37 -13.29 -3.40
CA GLU A 34 15.67 -14.11 -2.24
C GLU A 34 16.72 -13.46 -1.34
N ASN A 35 17.81 -12.93 -1.91
CA ASN A 35 18.83 -12.24 -1.12
C ASN A 35 18.24 -11.04 -0.38
N PHE A 36 17.37 -10.26 -1.04
CA PHE A 36 16.75 -9.13 -0.39
C PHE A 36 15.77 -9.55 0.72
N ILE A 37 14.91 -10.54 0.46
CA ILE A 37 13.94 -11.05 1.44
C ILE A 37 14.66 -11.66 2.64
N GLN A 38 15.70 -12.46 2.43
CA GLN A 38 16.51 -13.01 3.52
C GLN A 38 17.19 -11.89 4.32
N ALA A 39 17.72 -10.86 3.65
CA ALA A 39 18.31 -9.72 4.35
C ALA A 39 17.27 -8.96 5.20
N VAL A 40 16.02 -8.88 4.77
CA VAL A 40 14.91 -8.38 5.60
C VAL A 40 14.72 -9.26 6.83
N PHE A 41 14.63 -10.57 6.67
CA PHE A 41 14.41 -11.49 7.80
C PHE A 41 15.58 -11.57 8.78
N ASP A 42 16.82 -11.37 8.31
CA ASP A 42 18.01 -11.34 9.15
C ASP A 42 18.14 -10.02 9.94
N ALA A 43 17.58 -8.91 9.43
CA ALA A 43 17.73 -7.57 10.01
C ALA A 43 16.52 -7.10 10.81
N ALA A 44 15.31 -7.54 10.46
CA ALA A 44 14.09 -7.11 11.12
C ALA A 44 13.88 -7.82 12.46
N GLU A 45 13.35 -7.10 13.44
CA GLU A 45 12.92 -7.70 14.70
C GLU A 45 11.79 -8.70 14.46
N ARG A 46 11.96 -9.91 14.98
CA ARG A 46 10.97 -10.97 14.89
C ARG A 46 10.87 -11.70 16.23
N PRO A 47 9.81 -11.47 17.02
CA PRO A 47 9.57 -12.22 18.24
C PRO A 47 9.25 -13.69 17.94
N ASP A 48 9.34 -14.54 18.96
CA ASP A 48 8.89 -15.93 18.85
C ASP A 48 7.42 -15.99 18.43
N SER A 49 7.09 -16.96 17.58
CA SER A 49 5.74 -17.12 17.03
C SER A 49 5.21 -15.91 16.25
N ALA A 50 6.09 -15.12 15.64
CA ALA A 50 5.70 -13.95 14.85
C ALA A 50 4.76 -14.30 13.68
N THR A 51 3.83 -13.37 13.42
CA THR A 51 3.02 -13.31 12.21
C THR A 51 3.61 -12.31 11.24
N LEU A 52 3.69 -12.66 9.95
CA LEU A 52 4.11 -11.79 8.86
C LEU A 52 2.93 -11.50 7.93
N VAL A 53 2.76 -10.25 7.50
CA VAL A 53 1.80 -9.90 6.44
C VAL A 53 2.52 -9.87 5.08
N ILE A 54 1.92 -10.47 4.06
CA ILE A 54 2.45 -10.43 2.68
C ILE A 54 1.34 -10.01 1.73
N GLY A 55 1.64 -9.10 0.81
CA GLY A 55 0.74 -8.80 -0.30
C GLY A 55 1.32 -7.73 -1.21
N GLY A 56 0.58 -7.33 -2.22
CA GLY A 56 1.06 -6.31 -3.15
C GLY A 56 -0.01 -5.78 -4.07
N ASP A 57 0.41 -4.93 -5.00
CA ASP A 57 -0.52 -4.22 -5.89
C ASP A 57 -1.01 -5.00 -7.11
N GLY A 58 -0.57 -6.25 -7.26
CA GLY A 58 -0.96 -7.13 -8.36
C GLY A 58 -0.13 -6.98 -9.62
N ARG A 59 0.93 -6.16 -9.63
CA ARG A 59 1.85 -6.06 -10.77
C ARG A 59 2.46 -7.41 -11.14
N TYR A 60 2.90 -7.50 -12.40
CA TYR A 60 3.66 -8.63 -12.91
C TYR A 60 4.79 -9.03 -11.94
N HIS A 61 5.00 -10.33 -11.78
CA HIS A 61 5.98 -10.96 -10.88
C HIS A 61 5.60 -11.00 -9.39
N ASN A 62 4.53 -10.32 -8.94
CA ASN A 62 4.10 -10.38 -7.53
C ASN A 62 3.83 -11.82 -7.08
N ARG A 63 2.99 -12.57 -7.82
CA ARG A 63 2.61 -13.93 -7.42
C ARG A 63 3.83 -14.84 -7.26
N THR A 64 4.79 -14.76 -8.17
CA THR A 64 6.05 -15.52 -8.10
C THR A 64 6.83 -15.21 -6.83
N VAL A 65 7.03 -13.93 -6.52
CA VAL A 65 7.82 -13.52 -5.35
C VAL A 65 7.06 -13.77 -4.04
N ILE A 66 5.71 -13.73 -4.04
CA ILE A 66 4.89 -14.10 -2.86
C ILE A 66 5.10 -15.56 -2.50
N GLN A 67 5.02 -16.46 -3.48
CA GLN A 67 5.23 -17.89 -3.23
C GLN A 67 6.63 -18.13 -2.65
N GLN A 68 7.65 -17.47 -3.21
CA GLN A 68 9.01 -17.55 -2.68
C GLN A 68 9.11 -16.98 -1.25
N ALA A 69 8.54 -15.80 -1.00
CA ALA A 69 8.54 -15.18 0.32
C ALA A 69 7.86 -16.06 1.38
N ILE A 70 6.77 -16.77 1.04
CA ILE A 70 6.09 -17.71 1.93
C ILE A 70 7.02 -18.88 2.30
N ARG A 71 7.68 -19.51 1.32
CA ARG A 71 8.65 -20.59 1.59
C ARG A 71 9.80 -20.11 2.47
N MET A 72 10.29 -18.91 2.22
CA MET A 72 11.37 -18.31 2.99
C MET A 72 10.92 -17.95 4.41
N ALA A 73 9.71 -17.45 4.59
CA ALA A 73 9.15 -17.13 5.91
C ALA A 73 9.04 -18.39 6.78
N ALA A 74 8.52 -19.50 6.22
CA ALA A 74 8.46 -20.78 6.91
C ALA A 74 9.85 -21.28 7.32
N ALA A 75 10.82 -21.24 6.40
CA ALA A 75 12.19 -21.68 6.66
C ALA A 75 12.92 -20.83 7.69
N ASN A 76 12.58 -19.54 7.75
CA ASN A 76 13.15 -18.65 8.74
C ASN A 76 12.49 -18.80 10.11
N GLY A 77 11.32 -19.45 10.24
CA GLY A 77 10.67 -19.72 11.53
C GLY A 77 9.57 -18.72 11.91
N TYR A 78 8.90 -18.10 10.94
CA TYR A 78 7.61 -17.45 11.22
C TYR A 78 6.57 -18.51 11.59
N ALA A 79 5.69 -18.22 12.55
CA ALA A 79 4.61 -19.14 12.91
C ALA A 79 3.39 -18.98 12.00
N ARG A 80 3.19 -17.77 11.47
CA ARG A 80 2.06 -17.48 10.58
C ARG A 80 2.40 -16.47 9.49
N VAL A 81 1.82 -16.66 8.31
CA VAL A 81 1.70 -15.63 7.27
C VAL A 81 0.22 -15.32 7.04
N LEU A 82 -0.11 -14.02 6.97
CA LEU A 82 -1.37 -13.53 6.43
C LEU A 82 -1.09 -12.99 5.03
N VAL A 83 -1.76 -13.53 4.02
CA VAL A 83 -1.58 -13.12 2.61
C VAL A 83 -2.92 -12.77 1.98
N GLY A 84 -3.01 -11.66 1.28
CA GLY A 84 -4.26 -11.29 0.60
C GLY A 84 -4.58 -12.23 -0.56
N GLN A 85 -5.87 -12.50 -0.81
CA GLN A 85 -6.34 -13.33 -1.93
C GLN A 85 -5.73 -12.88 -3.27
N GLY A 86 -5.26 -13.83 -4.06
CA GLY A 86 -4.53 -13.60 -5.32
C GLY A 86 -3.14 -12.98 -5.14
N GLY A 87 -2.71 -12.72 -3.90
CA GLY A 87 -1.54 -11.90 -3.56
C GLY A 87 -1.84 -10.39 -3.51
N ILE A 88 -3.11 -9.99 -3.59
CA ILE A 88 -3.55 -8.60 -3.63
C ILE A 88 -3.65 -8.04 -2.21
N LEU A 89 -2.97 -6.94 -1.92
CA LEU A 89 -3.14 -6.18 -0.68
C LEU A 89 -2.57 -4.77 -0.90
N SER A 90 -3.41 -3.74 -0.77
CA SER A 90 -2.96 -2.35 -0.91
C SER A 90 -2.00 -1.98 0.22
N THR A 91 -1.14 -0.98 0.02
CA THR A 91 -0.21 -0.53 1.07
C THR A 91 -0.96 -0.09 2.35
N PRO A 92 -2.06 0.69 2.28
CA PRO A 92 -2.87 1.00 3.46
C PRO A 92 -3.55 -0.22 4.10
N ALA A 93 -4.05 -1.16 3.30
CA ALA A 93 -4.66 -2.38 3.82
C ALA A 93 -3.64 -3.28 4.53
N ALA A 94 -2.44 -3.43 3.97
CA ALA A 94 -1.34 -4.15 4.61
C ALA A 94 -0.99 -3.52 5.98
N SER A 95 -0.89 -2.19 6.05
CA SER A 95 -0.68 -1.46 7.30
C SER A 95 -1.78 -1.75 8.33
N ASN A 96 -3.04 -1.72 7.91
CA ASN A 96 -4.18 -2.05 8.76
C ASN A 96 -4.13 -3.50 9.27
N VAL A 97 -3.89 -4.48 8.39
CA VAL A 97 -3.79 -5.90 8.75
C VAL A 97 -2.65 -6.14 9.74
N ILE A 98 -1.47 -5.53 9.52
CA ILE A 98 -0.34 -5.62 10.46
C ILE A 98 -0.78 -5.19 11.86
N ARG A 99 -1.44 -4.03 11.96
CA ARG A 99 -1.89 -3.46 13.24
C ARG A 99 -3.02 -4.26 13.87
N LYS A 100 -3.99 -4.71 13.07
CA LYS A 100 -5.18 -5.44 13.53
C LYS A 100 -4.82 -6.80 14.15
N TYR A 101 -3.88 -7.52 13.54
CA TYR A 101 -3.48 -8.85 14.00
C TYR A 101 -2.18 -8.87 14.82
N GLY A 102 -1.58 -7.71 15.12
CA GLY A 102 -0.34 -7.63 15.89
C GLY A 102 0.84 -8.35 15.20
N ALA A 103 0.90 -8.28 13.87
CA ALA A 103 1.99 -8.87 13.10
C ALA A 103 3.32 -8.16 13.41
N SER A 104 4.45 -8.86 13.30
CA SER A 104 5.78 -8.26 13.54
C SER A 104 6.21 -7.31 12.43
N GLY A 105 5.57 -7.41 11.26
CA GLY A 105 5.79 -6.57 10.11
C GLY A 105 5.11 -7.13 8.87
N GLY A 106 5.48 -6.60 7.71
CA GLY A 106 4.97 -7.12 6.44
C GLY A 106 5.82 -6.78 5.22
N LEU A 107 5.83 -7.70 4.26
CA LEU A 107 6.41 -7.51 2.94
C LEU A 107 5.31 -7.01 1.99
N ILE A 108 5.51 -5.81 1.43
CA ILE A 108 4.58 -5.21 0.48
C ILE A 108 5.25 -5.16 -0.89
N LEU A 109 4.74 -5.97 -1.82
CA LEU A 109 5.27 -6.12 -3.17
C LEU A 109 4.65 -5.04 -4.07
N SER A 110 5.34 -3.92 -4.13
CA SER A 110 4.92 -2.76 -4.90
C SER A 110 6.10 -1.82 -5.18
N ALA A 111 6.09 -1.20 -6.35
CA ALA A 111 6.89 -0.02 -6.68
C ALA A 111 6.03 1.25 -6.77
N SER A 112 4.88 1.28 -6.08
CA SER A 112 3.91 2.39 -6.05
C SER A 112 3.48 2.78 -7.46
N HIS A 113 3.46 4.07 -7.75
CA HIS A 113 3.09 4.67 -9.02
C HIS A 113 3.92 4.26 -10.25
N ASN A 114 5.06 3.58 -10.11
CA ASN A 114 5.86 3.15 -11.26
C ASN A 114 5.08 2.15 -12.15
N PRO A 115 5.28 2.13 -13.48
CA PRO A 115 4.62 1.20 -14.39
C PRO A 115 4.85 -0.26 -14.01
N GLY A 116 3.89 -1.11 -14.40
CA GLY A 116 3.92 -2.56 -14.23
C GLY A 116 4.10 -3.29 -15.56
N GLY A 117 4.33 -4.59 -15.50
CA GLY A 117 4.57 -5.44 -16.66
C GLY A 117 6.01 -6.00 -16.72
N PRO A 118 6.28 -6.95 -17.62
CA PRO A 118 7.51 -7.74 -17.63
C PRO A 118 8.80 -6.94 -17.89
N ASP A 119 8.70 -5.81 -18.60
CA ASP A 119 9.81 -4.90 -18.90
C ASP A 119 9.85 -3.65 -17.99
N GLU A 120 8.94 -3.59 -17.03
CA GLU A 120 8.75 -2.45 -16.13
C GLU A 120 9.24 -2.73 -14.71
N ASP A 121 8.76 -1.98 -13.73
CA ASP A 121 9.34 -1.97 -12.38
C ASP A 121 8.61 -2.91 -11.42
N PHE A 122 9.42 -3.54 -10.57
CA PHE A 122 9.00 -4.32 -9.43
C PHE A 122 9.60 -3.74 -8.16
N GLY A 123 8.97 -3.99 -7.01
CA GLY A 123 9.49 -3.50 -5.74
C GLY A 123 9.09 -4.35 -4.56
N ILE A 124 9.94 -4.32 -3.53
CA ILE A 124 9.70 -4.94 -2.23
C ILE A 124 9.90 -3.87 -1.17
N LYS A 125 8.83 -3.58 -0.41
CA LYS A 125 8.85 -2.72 0.77
C LYS A 125 8.74 -3.59 2.02
N TYR A 126 9.28 -3.09 3.14
CA TYR A 126 9.08 -3.69 4.46
C TYR A 126 8.45 -2.68 5.41
N ASN A 127 7.35 -3.06 6.03
CA ASN A 127 6.72 -2.33 7.13
C ASN A 127 6.99 -3.07 8.45
N VAL A 128 7.14 -2.32 9.54
CA VAL A 128 7.37 -2.87 10.89
C VAL A 128 6.05 -3.03 11.66
N ALA A 129 6.11 -3.53 12.89
CA ALA A 129 4.96 -3.90 13.71
C ALA A 129 3.91 -2.79 13.94
N ASN A 130 4.28 -1.50 13.84
CA ASN A 130 3.31 -0.40 13.93
C ASN A 130 2.47 -0.22 12.65
N GLY A 131 2.74 -1.00 11.60
CA GLY A 131 2.11 -0.93 10.29
C GLY A 131 2.74 0.09 9.33
N GLY A 132 3.71 0.89 9.78
CA GLY A 132 4.39 1.92 8.99
C GLY A 132 5.66 1.41 8.30
N PRO A 133 6.23 2.17 7.35
CA PRO A 133 7.47 1.82 6.68
C PRO A 133 8.63 1.63 7.66
N ALA A 134 9.53 0.71 7.34
CA ALA A 134 10.72 0.49 8.15
C ALA A 134 11.54 1.77 8.36
N PRO A 135 11.96 2.09 9.60
CA PRO A 135 12.77 3.27 9.90
C PRO A 135 14.19 3.13 9.35
N GLU A 136 14.93 4.24 9.32
CA GLU A 136 16.25 4.30 8.68
C GLU A 136 17.22 3.24 9.19
N HIS A 137 17.29 3.03 10.50
CA HIS A 137 18.19 2.05 11.10
C HIS A 137 17.90 0.61 10.63
N VAL A 138 16.62 0.25 10.46
CA VAL A 138 16.24 -1.06 9.91
C VAL A 138 16.59 -1.15 8.43
N THR A 139 16.27 -0.12 7.63
CA THR A 139 16.59 -0.13 6.19
C THR A 139 18.09 -0.16 5.91
N GLU A 140 18.89 0.48 6.76
CA GLU A 140 20.35 0.44 6.68
C GLU A 140 20.88 -0.94 7.09
N ALA A 141 20.36 -1.54 8.17
CA ALA A 141 20.72 -2.91 8.56
C ALA A 141 20.40 -3.93 7.45
N ILE A 142 19.23 -3.80 6.80
CA ILE A 142 18.88 -4.60 5.62
C ILE A 142 19.93 -4.41 4.53
N TYR A 143 20.25 -3.16 4.18
CA TYR A 143 21.25 -2.90 3.13
C TYR A 143 22.63 -3.50 3.48
N GLN A 144 23.12 -3.30 4.70
CA GLN A 144 24.40 -3.88 5.15
C GLN A 144 24.38 -5.41 5.11
N ARG A 145 23.23 -6.04 5.40
CA ARG A 145 23.10 -7.48 5.25
C ARG A 145 23.17 -7.91 3.79
N THR A 146 22.55 -7.18 2.86
CA THR A 146 22.60 -7.51 1.42
C THR A 146 24.01 -7.50 0.82
N THR A 147 24.95 -6.73 1.38
CA THR A 147 26.33 -6.64 0.87
C THR A 147 27.23 -7.77 1.37
N THR A 148 26.78 -8.53 2.38
CA THR A 148 27.53 -9.59 3.05
C THR A 148 26.82 -10.95 3.01
N ILE A 149 25.67 -11.04 2.34
CA ILE A 149 24.86 -12.26 2.27
C ILE A 149 25.53 -13.36 1.44
N ASP A 150 25.55 -14.56 2.02
CA ASP A 150 26.19 -15.77 1.52
C ASP A 150 25.22 -16.96 1.45
N ARG A 151 24.05 -16.84 2.11
CA ARG A 151 22.95 -17.81 2.04
C ARG A 151 21.56 -17.18 2.11
N TRP A 152 20.57 -17.94 1.66
CA TRP A 152 19.16 -17.77 2.01
C TRP A 152 18.48 -19.12 2.29
N LEU A 153 17.38 -19.09 3.05
CA LEU A 153 16.67 -20.29 3.50
C LEU A 153 15.28 -20.39 2.85
N ALA A 154 14.87 -21.59 2.47
CA ALA A 154 13.51 -21.88 2.05
C ALA A 154 13.10 -23.31 2.43
N VAL A 155 11.80 -23.56 2.48
CA VAL A 155 11.28 -24.92 2.53
C VAL A 155 10.95 -25.39 1.11
N ASP A 156 11.32 -26.62 0.79
CA ASP A 156 10.94 -27.24 -0.48
C ASP A 156 9.49 -27.72 -0.42
N THR A 157 8.61 -27.02 -1.13
CA THR A 157 7.18 -27.27 -1.21
C THR A 157 6.65 -26.74 -2.54
N PRO A 158 5.60 -27.34 -3.12
CA PRO A 158 4.85 -26.70 -4.20
C PRO A 158 4.30 -25.34 -3.77
N ASP A 159 3.96 -24.52 -4.77
CA ASP A 159 3.20 -23.29 -4.58
C ASP A 159 1.86 -23.60 -3.89
N ILE A 160 1.39 -22.69 -3.04
CA ILE A 160 0.05 -22.80 -2.45
C ILE A 160 -1.00 -22.16 -3.36
N ASP A 161 -2.27 -22.51 -3.15
CA ASP A 161 -3.39 -21.79 -3.76
C ASP A 161 -3.55 -20.43 -3.08
N LEU A 162 -3.31 -19.35 -3.83
CA LEU A 162 -3.50 -17.97 -3.36
C LEU A 162 -4.93 -17.46 -3.65
N ASP A 163 -5.71 -18.14 -4.49
CA ASP A 163 -7.01 -17.66 -4.97
C ASP A 163 -8.16 -18.08 -4.06
N THR A 164 -7.97 -19.07 -3.20
CA THR A 164 -8.99 -19.53 -2.26
C THR A 164 -8.69 -19.01 -0.85
N ILE A 165 -9.62 -18.21 -0.29
CA ILE A 165 -9.57 -17.80 1.11
C ILE A 165 -9.62 -19.04 2.02
N GLY A 166 -8.71 -19.12 2.98
CA GLY A 166 -8.59 -20.26 3.86
C GLY A 166 -7.24 -20.36 4.52
N GLU A 167 -7.05 -21.43 5.30
CA GLU A 167 -5.78 -21.74 5.95
C GLU A 167 -5.15 -22.99 5.32
N THR A 168 -3.84 -22.93 5.09
CA THR A 168 -2.98 -24.05 4.71
C THR A 168 -1.71 -24.04 5.55
N VAL A 169 -0.84 -25.03 5.37
CA VAL A 169 0.41 -25.16 6.10
C VAL A 169 1.59 -25.26 5.13
N VAL A 170 2.66 -24.51 5.40
CA VAL A 170 3.93 -24.56 4.68
C VAL A 170 5.05 -24.81 5.68
N GLY A 171 5.66 -26.01 5.64
CA GLY A 171 6.54 -26.46 6.73
C GLY A 171 5.75 -26.60 8.04
N ASP A 172 6.17 -25.88 9.08
CA ASP A 172 5.44 -25.79 10.37
C ASP A 172 4.67 -24.46 10.51
N MET A 173 4.66 -23.62 9.47
CA MET A 173 4.03 -22.29 9.47
C MET A 173 2.61 -22.36 8.92
N ALA A 174 1.65 -21.75 9.62
CA ALA A 174 0.31 -21.55 9.09
C ALA A 174 0.30 -20.42 8.04
N VAL A 175 -0.35 -20.63 6.90
CA VAL A 175 -0.56 -19.59 5.89
C VAL A 175 -2.04 -19.36 5.73
N GLN A 176 -2.51 -18.16 6.03
CA GLN A 176 -3.90 -17.77 5.92
C GLN A 176 -4.06 -16.82 4.73
N VAL A 177 -4.76 -17.28 3.71
CA VAL A 177 -5.25 -16.43 2.61
C VAL A 177 -6.47 -15.68 3.12
N ILE A 178 -6.38 -14.36 3.19
CA ILE A 178 -7.44 -13.47 3.72
C ILE A 178 -8.15 -12.71 2.60
N ASP A 179 -9.38 -12.27 2.88
CA ASP A 179 -10.05 -11.28 2.03
C ASP A 179 -9.19 -9.99 2.00
N PRO A 180 -8.80 -9.50 0.81
CA PRO A 180 -7.89 -8.37 0.70
C PRO A 180 -8.53 -7.04 1.09
N VAL A 181 -9.87 -6.94 1.08
CA VAL A 181 -10.63 -5.70 1.24
C VAL A 181 -11.33 -5.60 2.59
N ALA A 182 -11.88 -6.70 3.11
CA ALA A 182 -12.82 -6.71 4.23
C ALA A 182 -12.33 -5.91 5.44
N ASP A 183 -11.11 -6.19 5.93
CA ASP A 183 -10.56 -5.53 7.11
C ASP A 183 -10.36 -4.03 6.92
N TYR A 184 -9.98 -3.61 5.71
CA TYR A 184 -9.81 -2.20 5.38
C TYR A 184 -11.17 -1.49 5.24
N ALA A 185 -12.14 -2.12 4.59
CA ALA A 185 -13.47 -1.56 4.43
C ALA A 185 -14.18 -1.39 5.78
N ASP A 186 -14.01 -2.35 6.70
CA ASP A 186 -14.52 -2.26 8.07
C ASP A 186 -13.85 -1.11 8.85
N LEU A 187 -12.54 -0.92 8.68
CA LEU A 187 -11.84 0.23 9.26
C LEU A 187 -12.41 1.55 8.71
N MET A 188 -12.62 1.66 7.39
CA MET A 188 -13.18 2.88 6.79
C MET A 188 -14.57 3.21 7.35
N GLU A 189 -15.42 2.20 7.55
CA GLU A 189 -16.75 2.40 8.13
C GLU A 189 -16.71 2.83 9.61
N GLN A 190 -15.65 2.48 10.34
CA GLN A 190 -15.40 2.99 11.69
C GLN A 190 -14.89 4.44 11.69
N LEU A 191 -14.00 4.77 10.76
CA LEU A 191 -13.33 6.08 10.71
C LEU A 191 -14.21 7.19 10.12
N PHE A 192 -15.18 6.85 9.26
CA PHE A 192 -16.03 7.80 8.52
C PHE A 192 -17.53 7.60 8.79
N HIS A 193 -18.32 8.66 8.65
CA HIS A 193 -19.79 8.58 8.79
C HIS A 193 -20.47 8.00 7.54
N PHE A 194 -20.38 6.68 7.34
CA PHE A 194 -20.96 6.01 6.18
C PHE A 194 -22.45 6.28 5.99
N ALA A 195 -23.23 6.35 7.07
CA ALA A 195 -24.66 6.67 7.00
C ALA A 195 -24.94 8.07 6.44
N ARG A 196 -24.09 9.07 6.73
CA ARG A 196 -24.22 10.42 6.18
C ARG A 196 -23.84 10.47 4.71
N ILE A 197 -22.79 9.73 4.33
CA ILE A 197 -22.35 9.65 2.95
C ILE A 197 -23.43 8.94 2.10
N ARG A 198 -23.96 7.79 2.55
CA ARG A 198 -25.11 7.12 1.90
C ARG A 198 -26.29 8.05 1.69
N LYS A 199 -26.67 8.80 2.74
CA LYS A 199 -27.75 9.79 2.62
C LYS A 199 -27.45 10.85 1.55
N ALA A 200 -26.22 11.35 1.46
CA ALA A 200 -25.85 12.32 0.42
C ALA A 200 -25.92 11.69 -0.98
N VAL A 201 -25.55 10.42 -1.13
CA VAL A 201 -25.69 9.67 -2.39
C VAL A 201 -27.16 9.48 -2.76
N ASP A 202 -28.02 9.11 -1.81
CA ASP A 202 -29.47 9.00 -2.00
C ASP A 202 -30.11 10.35 -2.39
N GLU A 203 -29.54 11.46 -1.91
CA GLU A 203 -29.93 12.84 -2.24
C GLU A 203 -29.33 13.36 -3.56
N GLY A 204 -28.53 12.54 -4.25
CA GLY A 204 -28.04 12.82 -5.61
C GLY A 204 -26.55 13.17 -5.73
N LEU A 205 -25.73 12.96 -4.70
CA LEU A 205 -24.27 13.11 -4.82
C LEU A 205 -23.70 12.12 -5.83
N THR A 206 -23.01 12.63 -6.85
CA THR A 206 -22.39 11.81 -7.91
C THR A 206 -20.87 11.78 -7.82
N MET A 207 -20.28 10.65 -8.23
CA MET A 207 -18.83 10.44 -8.19
C MET A 207 -18.30 9.67 -9.40
N ALA A 208 -17.06 9.98 -9.79
CA ALA A 208 -16.19 9.12 -10.59
C ALA A 208 -14.89 8.80 -9.82
N PHE A 209 -14.53 7.52 -9.77
CA PHE A 209 -13.26 7.05 -9.21
C PHE A 209 -12.47 6.29 -10.26
N ASP A 210 -11.24 6.71 -10.54
CA ASP A 210 -10.34 5.96 -11.43
C ASP A 210 -9.32 5.16 -10.60
N ALA A 211 -9.47 3.84 -10.62
CA ALA A 211 -8.56 2.92 -9.94
C ALA A 211 -7.29 2.61 -10.76
N MET A 212 -7.15 3.17 -11.97
CA MET A 212 -5.97 3.06 -12.82
C MET A 212 -5.51 1.62 -13.09
N HIS A 213 -6.45 0.66 -13.16
CA HIS A 213 -6.19 -0.79 -13.29
C HIS A 213 -5.32 -1.36 -12.16
N ALA A 214 -5.34 -0.72 -11.00
CA ALA A 214 -4.46 -0.99 -9.87
C ALA A 214 -5.21 -1.61 -8.68
N VAL A 215 -4.47 -1.82 -7.59
CA VAL A 215 -4.94 -2.56 -6.41
C VAL A 215 -6.19 -1.99 -5.77
N THR A 216 -6.47 -0.69 -5.95
CA THR A 216 -7.57 0.00 -5.28
C THR A 216 -8.94 -0.31 -5.89
N GLY A 217 -9.00 -0.93 -7.06
CA GLY A 217 -10.25 -1.26 -7.76
C GLY A 217 -11.24 -2.07 -6.91
N PRO A 218 -10.86 -3.26 -6.38
CA PRO A 218 -11.72 -4.05 -5.49
C PRO A 218 -12.18 -3.28 -4.24
N TYR A 219 -11.29 -2.46 -3.65
CA TYR A 219 -11.60 -1.63 -2.48
C TYR A 219 -12.64 -0.56 -2.81
N ALA A 220 -12.48 0.11 -3.96
CA ALA A 220 -13.39 1.14 -4.41
C ALA A 220 -14.77 0.58 -4.76
N ILE A 221 -14.84 -0.61 -5.39
CA ILE A 221 -16.11 -1.27 -5.69
C ILE A 221 -16.83 -1.62 -4.38
N GLU A 222 -16.13 -2.22 -3.43
CA GLU A 222 -16.72 -2.61 -2.16
C GLU A 222 -17.15 -1.38 -1.33
N ILE A 223 -16.28 -0.40 -1.17
CA ILE A 223 -16.56 0.74 -0.30
C ILE A 223 -17.51 1.72 -0.98
N LEU A 224 -17.18 2.20 -2.18
CA LEU A 224 -17.93 3.26 -2.85
C LEU A 224 -19.27 2.75 -3.41
N GLU A 225 -19.25 1.67 -4.18
CA GLU A 225 -20.47 1.18 -4.82
C GLU A 225 -21.32 0.32 -3.88
N ASN A 226 -20.73 -0.66 -3.17
CA ASN A 226 -21.53 -1.60 -2.38
C ASN A 226 -21.94 -1.03 -1.00
N ARG A 227 -21.02 -0.43 -0.24
CA ARG A 227 -21.30 0.05 1.13
C ARG A 227 -21.83 1.48 1.19
N LEU A 228 -21.36 2.37 0.31
CA LEU A 228 -21.77 3.77 0.25
C LEU A 228 -22.88 4.06 -0.76
N GLY A 229 -23.19 3.11 -1.66
CA GLY A 229 -24.34 3.17 -2.54
C GLY A 229 -24.15 4.00 -3.80
N PHE A 230 -22.92 4.38 -4.17
CA PHE A 230 -22.67 5.04 -5.45
C PHE A 230 -23.07 4.13 -6.61
N ALA A 231 -23.50 4.73 -7.72
CA ALA A 231 -24.00 4.00 -8.88
C ALA A 231 -22.93 3.04 -9.45
N LYS A 232 -23.38 1.88 -9.95
CA LYS A 232 -22.49 0.95 -10.67
C LYS A 232 -21.85 1.64 -11.87
N GLY A 233 -20.53 1.54 -11.97
CA GLY A 233 -19.73 2.26 -12.96
C GLY A 233 -19.12 3.57 -12.44
N THR A 234 -19.38 3.94 -11.17
CA THR A 234 -18.59 4.97 -10.48
C THR A 234 -17.12 4.59 -10.46
N VAL A 235 -16.80 3.30 -10.27
CA VAL A 235 -15.41 2.81 -10.32
C VAL A 235 -15.02 2.49 -11.76
N ARG A 236 -14.12 3.30 -12.29
CA ARG A 236 -13.47 3.14 -13.60
C ARG A 236 -12.16 2.40 -13.42
N ASN A 237 -11.78 1.61 -14.44
CA ASN A 237 -10.54 0.84 -14.44
C ASN A 237 -10.36 0.00 -13.15
N GLY A 238 -11.46 -0.51 -12.59
CA GLY A 238 -11.53 -1.16 -11.27
C GLY A 238 -11.00 -2.60 -11.19
N VAL A 239 -10.49 -3.14 -12.29
CA VAL A 239 -9.92 -4.49 -12.33
C VAL A 239 -8.39 -4.38 -12.29
N PRO A 240 -7.72 -4.93 -11.28
CA PRO A 240 -6.26 -4.97 -11.24
C PRO A 240 -5.67 -5.74 -12.44
N LEU A 241 -4.69 -5.15 -13.11
CA LEU A 241 -3.95 -5.77 -14.21
C LEU A 241 -2.46 -5.77 -13.90
N GLU A 242 -1.75 -6.85 -14.27
CA GLU A 242 -0.32 -7.01 -13.99
C GLU A 242 0.57 -5.92 -14.62
N ASP A 243 0.08 -5.27 -15.67
CA ASP A 243 0.72 -4.17 -16.39
C ASP A 243 -0.01 -2.83 -16.26
N PHE A 244 -1.02 -2.77 -15.38
CA PHE A 244 -1.89 -1.61 -15.18
C PHE A 244 -2.52 -1.09 -16.48
N GLY A 245 -2.81 -1.97 -17.45
CA GLY A 245 -3.35 -1.60 -18.74
C GLY A 245 -2.36 -0.86 -19.64
N HIS A 246 -1.06 -1.08 -19.45
CA HIS A 246 0.04 -0.35 -20.09
C HIS A 246 0.04 1.17 -19.82
N HIS A 247 -0.62 1.58 -18.74
CA HIS A 247 -0.64 2.96 -18.28
C HIS A 247 0.23 3.13 -17.03
N HIS A 248 0.63 4.36 -16.77
CA HIS A 248 1.39 4.71 -15.57
C HIS A 248 0.38 4.95 -14.43
N PRO A 249 0.34 4.13 -13.36
CA PRO A 249 -0.65 4.24 -12.30
C PRO A 249 -0.25 5.36 -11.32
N ASP A 250 -0.09 6.59 -11.81
CA ASP A 250 0.24 7.77 -11.00
C ASP A 250 -0.86 8.84 -11.15
N PRO A 251 -1.62 9.15 -10.10
CA PRO A 251 -2.80 10.00 -10.18
C PRO A 251 -2.37 11.47 -10.28
N ASN A 252 -2.13 11.93 -11.51
CA ASN A 252 -1.83 13.32 -11.84
C ASN A 252 -2.57 13.74 -13.13
N LEU A 253 -2.53 15.03 -13.47
CA LEU A 253 -3.30 15.57 -14.60
C LEU A 253 -2.89 15.01 -15.99
N VAL A 254 -1.71 14.38 -16.09
CA VAL A 254 -1.21 13.78 -17.32
C VAL A 254 -1.69 12.35 -17.47
N HIS A 255 -1.54 11.53 -16.42
CA HIS A 255 -1.87 10.10 -16.50
C HIS A 255 -3.35 9.82 -16.21
N ALA A 256 -4.00 10.60 -15.33
CA ALA A 256 -5.44 10.55 -15.11
C ALA A 256 -6.20 11.52 -16.03
N ARG A 257 -5.76 11.65 -17.28
CA ARG A 257 -6.28 12.65 -18.23
C ARG A 257 -7.76 12.45 -18.53
N GLU A 258 -8.21 11.21 -18.69
CA GLU A 258 -9.63 10.92 -18.95
C GLU A 258 -10.53 11.36 -17.79
N LEU A 259 -10.09 11.11 -16.55
CA LEU A 259 -10.79 11.61 -15.36
C LEU A 259 -10.80 13.13 -15.33
N TYR A 260 -9.65 13.78 -15.60
CA TYR A 260 -9.57 15.23 -15.63
C TYR A 260 -10.51 15.85 -16.69
N GLU A 261 -10.49 15.33 -17.92
CA GLU A 261 -11.35 15.80 -19.01
C GLU A 261 -12.83 15.62 -18.67
N LEU A 262 -13.21 14.48 -18.07
CA LEU A 262 -14.57 14.27 -17.56
C LEU A 262 -14.96 15.33 -16.53
N MET A 263 -14.11 15.58 -15.53
CA MET A 263 -14.41 16.50 -14.43
C MET A 263 -14.41 17.98 -14.84
N MET A 264 -13.78 18.32 -15.97
CA MET A 264 -13.82 19.66 -16.57
C MET A 264 -14.93 19.82 -17.61
N GLY A 265 -15.60 18.73 -17.98
CA GLY A 265 -16.69 18.71 -18.96
C GLY A 265 -18.04 19.16 -18.39
N PRO A 266 -19.04 19.38 -19.27
CA PRO A 266 -20.38 19.78 -18.86
C PRO A 266 -21.13 18.70 -18.07
N ASP A 267 -20.80 17.43 -18.29
CA ASP A 267 -21.42 16.26 -17.64
C ASP A 267 -20.64 15.75 -16.42
N ALA A 268 -19.75 16.58 -15.87
CA ALA A 268 -18.91 16.21 -14.74
C ALA A 268 -19.74 15.84 -13.50
N PRO A 269 -19.45 14.70 -12.83
CA PRO A 269 -20.03 14.41 -11.52
C PRO A 269 -19.57 15.45 -10.48
N ASP A 270 -20.15 15.40 -9.29
CA ASP A 270 -19.84 16.37 -8.23
C ASP A 270 -18.40 16.19 -7.70
N PHE A 271 -17.93 14.94 -7.68
CA PHE A 271 -16.63 14.56 -7.14
C PHE A 271 -15.88 13.56 -8.04
N GLY A 272 -14.61 13.82 -8.30
CA GLY A 272 -13.71 12.97 -9.06
C GLY A 272 -12.46 12.65 -8.25
N ALA A 273 -12.05 11.38 -8.23
CA ALA A 273 -10.81 10.98 -7.59
C ALA A 273 -10.09 9.86 -8.35
N ALA A 274 -8.78 9.77 -8.16
CA ALA A 274 -7.96 8.65 -8.64
C ALA A 274 -6.94 8.24 -7.57
N SER A 275 -6.43 7.02 -7.66
CA SER A 275 -5.39 6.49 -6.77
C SER A 275 -4.29 5.77 -7.54
N ASP A 276 -3.10 5.63 -6.94
CA ASP A 276 -1.94 5.04 -7.59
C ASP A 276 -1.90 3.50 -7.46
N GLY A 277 -0.81 2.91 -7.99
CA GLY A 277 -0.56 1.47 -8.05
C GLY A 277 -0.93 0.71 -6.77
N ASP A 278 -0.47 1.18 -5.61
CA ASP A 278 -0.67 0.53 -4.32
C ASP A 278 -1.62 1.26 -3.36
N GLY A 279 -2.27 2.32 -3.83
CA GLY A 279 -3.30 3.02 -3.10
C GLY A 279 -2.81 3.98 -2.01
N ASP A 280 -1.54 4.40 -2.03
CA ASP A 280 -0.97 5.33 -1.05
C ASP A 280 -1.03 6.81 -1.48
N ARG A 281 -1.46 7.08 -2.73
CA ARG A 281 -1.68 8.42 -3.28
C ARG A 281 -3.12 8.66 -3.70
N ASN A 282 -3.47 9.93 -3.83
CA ASN A 282 -4.76 10.35 -4.39
C ASN A 282 -4.64 11.63 -5.24
N LEU A 283 -5.58 11.74 -6.19
CA LEU A 283 -5.91 12.95 -6.93
C LEU A 283 -7.36 13.32 -6.61
N ILE A 284 -7.65 14.61 -6.38
CA ILE A 284 -8.98 15.11 -6.05
C ILE A 284 -9.38 16.21 -7.03
N ILE A 285 -10.57 16.07 -7.62
CA ILE A 285 -11.13 17.03 -8.58
C ILE A 285 -12.61 17.22 -8.24
N GLY A 286 -13.04 18.46 -8.02
CA GLY A 286 -14.46 18.82 -8.02
C GLY A 286 -14.92 19.19 -9.43
N ARG A 287 -16.23 19.31 -9.64
CA ARG A 287 -16.80 19.80 -10.92
C ARG A 287 -16.13 21.11 -11.35
N GLY A 288 -15.39 21.08 -12.46
CA GLY A 288 -14.66 22.23 -13.02
C GLY A 288 -13.52 22.75 -12.14
N ARG A 289 -13.04 21.98 -11.16
CA ARG A 289 -12.05 22.46 -10.18
C ARG A 289 -11.06 21.37 -9.76
N TYR A 290 -9.80 21.51 -10.20
CA TYR A 290 -8.71 20.72 -9.63
C TYR A 290 -8.36 21.22 -8.22
N VAL A 291 -8.24 20.29 -7.26
CA VAL A 291 -7.79 20.58 -5.90
C VAL A 291 -6.35 20.11 -5.76
N THR A 292 -5.43 21.05 -5.52
CA THR A 292 -4.01 20.69 -5.37
C THR A 292 -3.80 19.80 -4.14
N PRO A 293 -2.83 18.85 -4.13
CA PRO A 293 -2.58 18.02 -2.96
C PRO A 293 -2.26 18.81 -1.68
N SER A 294 -1.61 19.98 -1.82
CA SER A 294 -1.31 20.85 -0.68
C SER A 294 -2.56 21.49 -0.09
N ASP A 295 -3.47 21.98 -0.95
CA ASP A 295 -4.75 22.54 -0.49
C ASP A 295 -5.68 21.45 0.03
N SER A 296 -5.65 20.24 -0.56
CA SER A 296 -6.39 19.08 -0.07
C SER A 296 -6.04 18.76 1.39
N LEU A 297 -4.74 18.73 1.73
CA LEU A 297 -4.28 18.56 3.11
C LEU A 297 -4.84 19.65 4.04
N ALA A 298 -4.79 20.91 3.62
CA ALA A 298 -5.30 22.03 4.41
C ALA A 298 -6.82 21.95 4.61
N LEU A 299 -7.57 21.63 3.55
CA LEU A 299 -9.02 21.45 3.59
C LEU A 299 -9.43 20.31 4.52
N LEU A 300 -8.74 19.16 4.44
CA LEU A 300 -8.99 18.03 5.32
C LEU A 300 -8.70 18.39 6.78
N ALA A 301 -7.58 19.06 7.06
CA ALA A 301 -7.23 19.46 8.42
C ALA A 301 -8.24 20.46 9.02
N ALA A 302 -8.67 21.45 8.24
CA ALA A 302 -9.66 22.44 8.69
C ALA A 302 -11.03 21.83 9.00
N ASN A 303 -11.34 20.68 8.37
CA ASN A 303 -12.64 20.02 8.42
C ASN A 303 -12.59 18.64 9.09
N ALA A 304 -11.48 18.29 9.76
CA ALA A 304 -11.25 16.95 10.31
C ALA A 304 -12.37 16.51 11.28
N HIS A 305 -12.93 17.45 12.04
CA HIS A 305 -14.03 17.23 13.00
C HIS A 305 -15.32 16.65 12.38
N PHE A 306 -15.47 16.64 11.06
CA PHE A 306 -16.58 15.94 10.39
C PHE A 306 -16.42 14.42 10.32
N ALA A 307 -15.22 13.89 10.56
CA ALA A 307 -14.96 12.45 10.58
C ALA A 307 -14.93 11.90 12.02
N PRO A 308 -15.62 10.78 12.33
CA PRO A 308 -15.56 10.11 13.63
C PRO A 308 -14.15 9.88 14.15
N ALA A 309 -13.21 9.53 13.27
CA ALA A 309 -11.81 9.30 13.59
C ALA A 309 -11.14 10.50 14.31
N TYR A 310 -11.63 11.72 14.06
CA TYR A 310 -11.10 12.95 14.62
C TYR A 310 -12.12 13.69 15.50
N ALA A 311 -13.08 12.97 16.09
CA ALA A 311 -14.06 13.55 17.01
C ALA A 311 -13.39 14.23 18.24
N GLY A 312 -12.20 13.77 18.62
CA GLY A 312 -11.36 14.39 19.66
C GLY A 312 -10.49 15.58 19.17
N GLY A 313 -10.62 15.97 17.90
CA GLY A 313 -9.74 16.93 17.24
C GLY A 313 -8.45 16.30 16.71
N ILE A 314 -7.64 17.13 16.05
CA ILE A 314 -6.30 16.78 15.58
C ILE A 314 -5.24 17.36 16.53
N THR A 315 -4.20 16.58 16.82
CA THR A 315 -3.14 16.97 17.78
C THR A 315 -2.03 17.80 17.13
N GLY A 316 -1.91 17.74 15.82
CA GLY A 316 -0.97 18.52 15.02
C GLY A 316 -1.10 18.19 13.54
N ILE A 317 -0.42 18.97 12.70
CA ILE A 317 -0.36 18.77 11.26
C ILE A 317 1.11 18.63 10.86
N ALA A 318 1.41 17.71 9.94
CA ALA A 318 2.73 17.60 9.35
C ALA A 318 2.65 17.71 7.83
N ARG A 319 3.65 18.36 7.23
CA ARG A 319 3.84 18.38 5.77
C ARG A 319 5.33 18.26 5.45
N SER A 320 5.63 17.82 4.23
CA SER A 320 7.00 17.89 3.74
C SER A 320 7.36 19.34 3.38
N MET A 321 8.63 19.70 3.51
CA MET A 321 9.16 21.03 3.17
C MET A 321 8.73 21.55 1.79
N PRO A 322 8.73 20.75 0.69
CA PRO A 322 8.27 21.24 -0.62
C PRO A 322 6.75 21.38 -0.75
N THR A 323 5.95 20.88 0.20
CA THR A 323 4.48 21.04 0.19
C THR A 323 4.13 22.48 0.53
N SER A 324 3.09 23.05 -0.10
CA SER A 324 2.70 24.44 0.15
C SER A 324 2.33 24.69 1.62
N MET A 325 2.46 25.94 2.06
CA MET A 325 2.18 26.34 3.44
C MET A 325 0.69 26.53 3.76
N ALA A 326 -0.22 25.97 2.95
CA ALA A 326 -1.67 26.10 3.19
C ALA A 326 -2.07 25.47 4.53
N ALA A 327 -1.50 24.30 4.84
CA ALA A 327 -1.72 23.59 6.11
C ALA A 327 -1.21 24.38 7.32
N ASP A 328 -0.16 25.18 7.16
CA ASP A 328 0.44 26.02 8.22
C ASP A 328 -0.55 27.08 8.69
N ARG A 329 -1.31 27.65 7.75
CA ARG A 329 -2.36 28.64 8.07
C ARG A 329 -3.47 28.01 8.89
N VAL A 330 -3.86 26.78 8.54
CA VAL A 330 -4.87 26.02 9.29
C VAL A 330 -4.36 25.68 10.69
N ALA A 331 -3.11 25.22 10.83
CA ALA A 331 -2.50 24.93 12.13
C ALA A 331 -2.49 26.16 13.05
N ALA A 332 -2.13 27.33 12.50
CA ALA A 332 -2.09 28.58 13.24
C ALA A 332 -3.50 29.02 13.71
N GLU A 333 -4.52 28.90 12.85
CA GLU A 333 -5.90 29.23 13.20
C GLU A 333 -6.48 28.28 14.26
N LEU A 334 -6.17 26.99 14.17
CA LEU A 334 -6.61 25.98 15.13
C LEU A 334 -5.78 26.00 16.45
N GLY A 335 -4.67 26.73 16.49
CA GLY A 335 -3.78 26.80 17.65
C GLY A 335 -3.07 25.48 17.95
N ILE A 336 -2.76 24.66 16.93
CA ILE A 336 -2.12 23.34 17.07
C ILE A 336 -0.71 23.33 16.50
N ALA A 337 0.06 22.30 16.84
CA ALA A 337 1.43 22.14 16.34
C ALA A 337 1.47 21.88 14.83
N LEU A 338 2.47 22.45 14.17
CA LEU A 338 2.82 22.17 12.78
C LEU A 338 4.25 21.65 12.71
N PHE A 339 4.45 20.56 11.96
CA PHE A 339 5.76 19.97 11.71
C PHE A 339 6.11 20.01 10.21
N GLU A 340 7.22 20.64 9.87
CA GLU A 340 7.82 20.58 8.54
C GLU A 340 8.91 19.51 8.52
N THR A 341 8.84 18.57 7.57
CA THR A 341 9.79 17.44 7.49
C THR A 341 10.48 17.39 6.12
N PRO A 342 11.61 16.68 5.99
CA PRO A 342 12.09 16.28 4.66
C PRO A 342 11.06 15.38 3.95
N THR A 343 11.20 15.24 2.63
CA THR A 343 10.33 14.35 1.84
C THR A 343 10.56 12.89 2.22
N GLY A 344 9.52 12.22 2.68
CA GLY A 344 9.50 10.76 2.92
C GLY A 344 8.61 10.35 4.09
N TRP A 345 7.81 9.30 3.91
CA TRP A 345 6.85 8.81 4.91
C TRP A 345 7.47 8.46 6.26
N LYS A 346 8.72 7.99 6.27
CA LYS A 346 9.47 7.65 7.49
C LYS A 346 9.57 8.81 8.50
N PHE A 347 9.57 10.07 8.04
CA PHE A 347 9.64 11.22 8.95
C PHE A 347 8.31 11.48 9.65
N PHE A 348 7.18 11.23 8.97
CA PHE A 348 5.86 11.27 9.60
C PHE A 348 5.68 10.12 10.58
N GLY A 349 6.21 8.93 10.27
CA GLY A 349 6.17 7.77 11.16
C GLY A 349 6.80 8.01 12.54
N ASN A 350 7.82 8.87 12.64
CA ASN A 350 8.45 9.22 13.92
C ASN A 350 7.60 10.18 14.79
N LEU A 351 6.59 10.84 14.19
CA LEU A 351 5.69 11.75 14.90
C LEU A 351 4.46 11.02 15.47
N LEU A 352 4.24 9.76 15.07
CA LEU A 352 3.11 8.90 15.45
C LEU A 352 3.48 7.96 16.61
#